data_AF-J9GAR4-F1
#
_entry.id   AF-J9GAR4-F1
#
_cell.length_a   1.000
_cell.length_b   1.000
_cell.length_c   1.000
_cell.angle_alpha   90.00
_cell.angle_beta   90.00
_cell.angle_gamma   90.00
#
_symmetry.space_group_name_H-M   'P 1'
#
loop_
_entity.id
_entity.type
_entity.pdbx_description
1 polymer ?
#
loop_
_entity_poly.entity_id
_entity_poly.type
_entity_poly.pdbx_seq_one_letter_code
_entity_poly.pdbx_strand_id
1 'polypeptide(L)'
;MKRKLMTKKKQVNARSAAAEIVQKVLVDGAYTNIAVNKFLRSNPLEDLERRLMTELVYGTVKAAGTLDWYLEQCVTRPLDKIEKEILSVLRISVYQLLYMARIPNPLPAMKR
;
A
#
# COMPACT_ATOMS: atom_id res chain seq x y z
N MET A 1 -3.26 -20.08 -35.49
CA MET A 1 -3.11 -20.80 -34.20
C MET A 1 -3.08 -19.78 -33.06
N LYS A 2 -4.16 -19.68 -32.28
CA LYS A 2 -4.33 -18.67 -31.20
C LYS A 2 -3.43 -19.05 -30.01
N ARG A 3 -2.43 -18.22 -29.67
CA ARG A 3 -1.64 -18.36 -28.44
C ARG A 3 -2.58 -18.17 -27.25
N LYS A 4 -2.92 -19.25 -26.56
CA LYS A 4 -3.50 -19.24 -25.22
C LYS A 4 -2.54 -18.48 -24.32
N LEU A 5 -2.85 -17.22 -24.03
CA LEU A 5 -2.25 -16.50 -22.90
C LEU A 5 -2.71 -17.25 -21.65
N MET A 6 -1.83 -18.12 -21.14
CA MET A 6 -2.01 -18.77 -19.84
C MET A 6 -2.04 -17.64 -18.81
N THR A 7 -3.23 -17.30 -18.34
CA THR A 7 -3.45 -16.36 -17.25
C THR A 7 -2.84 -16.99 -16.00
N LYS A 8 -1.58 -16.62 -15.73
CA LYS A 8 -0.87 -16.95 -14.50
C LYS A 8 -1.81 -16.60 -13.35
N LYS A 9 -2.26 -17.61 -12.59
CA LYS A 9 -3.13 -17.45 -11.43
C LYS A 9 -2.57 -16.31 -10.60
N LYS A 10 -3.29 -15.17 -10.50
CA LYS A 10 -2.78 -13.93 -9.90
C LYS A 10 -2.50 -14.22 -8.42
N GLN A 11 -1.25 -14.55 -8.09
CA GLN A 11 -0.82 -14.72 -6.71
C GLN A 11 -1.11 -13.40 -6.01
N VAL A 12 -1.86 -13.47 -4.90
CA VAL A 12 -2.26 -12.27 -4.15
C VAL A 12 -0.99 -11.62 -3.64
N ASN A 13 -0.65 -10.47 -4.23
CA ASN A 13 0.53 -9.69 -3.89
C ASN A 13 0.19 -8.79 -2.70
N ALA A 14 1.10 -8.65 -1.75
CA ALA A 14 0.97 -7.83 -0.55
C ALA A 14 0.52 -6.41 -0.88
N ARG A 15 1.02 -5.82 -1.97
CA ARG A 15 0.64 -4.47 -2.40
C ARG A 15 -0.81 -4.39 -2.88
N SER A 16 -1.25 -5.37 -3.66
CA SER A 16 -2.66 -5.42 -4.10
C SER A 16 -3.61 -5.69 -2.94
N ALA A 17 -3.22 -6.55 -1.99
CA ALA A 17 -3.98 -6.80 -0.77
C ALA A 17 -4.06 -5.53 0.10
N ALA A 18 -2.95 -4.82 0.27
CA ALA A 18 -2.90 -3.59 1.03
C ALA A 18 -3.78 -2.50 0.40
N ALA A 19 -3.76 -2.34 -0.93
CA ALA A 19 -4.61 -1.37 -1.63
C ALA A 19 -6.10 -1.61 -1.37
N GLU A 20 -6.56 -2.87 -1.47
CA GLU A 20 -7.95 -3.22 -1.20
C GLU A 20 -8.34 -2.94 0.26
N ILE A 21 -7.47 -3.29 1.21
CA ILE A 21 -7.76 -3.09 2.64
C ILE A 21 -7.74 -1.60 3.00
N VAL A 22 -6.74 -0.85 2.53
CA VAL A 22 -6.62 0.61 2.77
C VAL A 22 -7.83 1.34 2.21
N GLN A 23 -8.29 0.97 1.01
CA GLN A 23 -9.50 1.53 0.43
C GLN A 23 -10.70 1.29 1.36
N LYS A 24 -10.93 0.05 1.82
CA LYS A 24 -12.05 -0.26 2.73
C LYS A 24 -11.96 0.50 4.06
N VAL A 25 -10.76 0.69 4.58
CA VAL A 25 -10.57 1.40 5.87
C VAL A 25 -10.80 2.89 5.71
N LEU A 26 -10.19 3.51 4.71
CA LEU A 26 -10.20 4.97 4.53
C LEU A 26 -11.47 5.48 3.84
N VAL A 27 -12.14 4.65 3.04
CA VAL A 27 -13.37 5.01 2.33
C VAL A 27 -14.60 4.53 3.07
N ASP A 28 -14.64 3.24 3.45
CA ASP A 28 -15.84 2.62 4.01
C ASP A 28 -15.88 2.69 5.55
N GLY A 29 -14.86 3.30 6.18
CA GLY A 29 -14.77 3.45 7.63
C GLY A 29 -14.59 2.13 8.39
N ALA A 30 -14.15 1.06 7.72
CA ALA A 30 -13.95 -0.23 8.35
C ALA A 30 -12.76 -0.18 9.33
N TYR A 31 -12.90 -0.82 10.49
CA TYR A 31 -11.77 -0.97 11.41
C TYR A 31 -10.62 -1.76 10.78
N THR A 32 -9.41 -1.20 10.79
CA THR A 32 -8.21 -1.78 10.16
C THR A 32 -7.98 -3.23 10.56
N ASN A 33 -8.01 -3.52 11.85
CA ASN A 33 -7.78 -4.88 12.36
C ASN A 33 -8.84 -5.87 11.86
N ILE A 34 -10.10 -5.46 11.75
CA ILE A 34 -11.18 -6.30 11.26
C ILE A 34 -11.00 -6.57 9.76
N ALA A 35 -10.69 -5.54 8.98
CA ALA A 35 -10.49 -5.65 7.54
C ALA A 35 -9.28 -6.55 7.19
N VAL A 36 -8.15 -6.39 7.90
CA VAL A 36 -6.96 -7.24 7.74
C VAL A 36 -7.27 -8.69 8.06
N ASN A 37 -7.89 -8.98 9.21
CA ASN A 37 -8.25 -10.35 9.59
C ASN A 37 -9.23 -10.98 8.61
N LYS A 38 -10.24 -10.23 8.15
CA LYS A 38 -11.20 -10.70 7.15
C LYS A 38 -10.49 -11.06 5.84
N PHE A 39 -9.58 -10.21 5.37
CA PHE A 39 -8.82 -10.47 4.15
C PHE A 39 -7.94 -11.72 4.27
N LEU A 40 -7.20 -11.86 5.37
CA LEU A 40 -6.29 -12.99 5.61
C LEU A 40 -7.02 -14.34 5.76
N ARG A 41 -8.27 -14.34 6.23
CA ARG A 41 -9.11 -15.54 6.28
C ARG A 41 -9.54 -16.01 4.90
N SER A 42 -9.83 -15.08 3.99
CA SER A 42 -10.26 -15.40 2.61
C SER A 42 -9.08 -15.63 1.67
N ASN A 43 -7.93 -15.02 1.94
CA ASN A 43 -6.74 -15.08 1.10
C ASN A 43 -5.51 -15.41 1.96
N PRO A 44 -5.13 -16.70 2.09
CA PRO A 44 -3.92 -17.06 2.79
C PRO A 44 -2.71 -16.51 2.03
N LEU A 45 -1.95 -15.65 2.69
CA LEU A 45 -0.67 -15.11 2.23
C LEU A 45 0.48 -15.86 2.90
N GLU A 46 1.58 -16.02 2.16
CA GLU A 46 2.88 -16.41 2.71
C GLU A 46 3.33 -15.39 3.78
N ASP A 47 4.17 -15.83 4.72
CA ASP A 47 4.55 -15.01 5.87
C ASP A 47 5.22 -13.68 5.49
N LEU A 48 6.04 -13.69 4.44
CA LEU A 48 6.71 -12.47 3.94
C LEU A 48 5.69 -11.47 3.38
N GLU A 49 4.79 -11.93 2.51
CA GLU A 49 3.74 -11.10 1.90
C GLU A 49 2.75 -10.61 2.97
N ARG A 50 2.42 -11.45 3.97
CA ARG A 50 1.58 -11.08 5.10
C ARG A 50 2.20 -9.97 5.92
N ARG A 51 3.49 -10.08 6.26
CA ARG A 51 4.23 -9.04 7.02
C ARG A 51 4.26 -7.74 6.24
N LEU A 52 4.61 -7.79 4.96
CA LEU A 52 4.65 -6.62 4.09
C LEU A 52 3.27 -5.96 3.98
N MET A 53 2.22 -6.75 3.72
CA MET A 53 0.85 -6.24 3.64
C MET A 53 0.42 -5.55 4.94
N THR A 54 0.69 -6.18 6.08
CA THR A 54 0.32 -5.65 7.40
C THR A 54 1.01 -4.31 7.66
N GLU A 55 2.31 -4.22 7.38
CA GLU A 55 3.08 -2.98 7.50
C GLU A 55 2.53 -1.88 6.59
N LEU A 56 2.25 -2.20 5.33
CA LEU A 56 1.67 -1.24 4.38
C LEU A 56 0.32 -0.73 4.83
N VAL A 57 -0.58 -1.61 5.28
CA VAL A 57 -1.93 -1.23 5.71
C VAL A 57 -1.85 -0.36 6.96
N TYR A 58 -1.24 -0.84 8.04
CA TYR A 58 -1.19 -0.10 9.30
C TYR A 58 -0.40 1.20 9.17
N GLY A 59 0.71 1.16 8.45
CA GLY A 59 1.54 2.32 8.16
C GLY A 59 0.80 3.41 7.37
N THR A 60 0.15 3.01 6.27
CA THR A 60 -0.60 3.95 5.42
C THR A 60 -1.79 4.54 6.17
N VAL A 61 -2.55 3.73 6.91
CA VAL A 61 -3.72 4.22 7.68
C VAL A 61 -3.28 5.18 8.78
N LYS A 62 -2.20 4.85 9.52
CA LYS A 62 -1.67 5.71 10.58
C LYS A 62 -1.15 7.04 10.05
N ALA A 63 -0.48 7.03 8.90
CA ALA A 63 0.10 8.21 8.28
C ALA A 63 -0.85 8.92 7.30
N ALA A 64 -2.11 8.49 7.15
CA ALA A 64 -3.00 8.93 6.07
C ALA A 64 -3.10 10.45 5.93
N GLY A 65 -3.27 11.19 7.04
CA GLY A 65 -3.32 12.66 6.99
C GLY A 65 -2.02 13.31 6.51
N THR A 66 -0.86 12.77 6.90
CA THR A 66 0.45 13.24 6.43
C THR A 66 0.66 12.89 4.96
N LEU A 67 0.25 11.69 4.53
CA LEU A 67 0.36 11.24 3.14
C LEU A 67 -0.54 12.08 2.23
N ASP A 68 -1.75 12.41 2.68
CA ASP A 68 -2.68 13.28 1.95
C ASP A 68 -2.11 14.68 1.78
N TRP A 69 -1.51 15.25 2.84
CA TRP A 69 -0.82 16.53 2.75
C TRP A 69 0.30 16.53 1.70
N TYR A 70 1.14 15.49 1.66
CA TYR A 70 2.16 15.35 0.62
C TYR A 70 1.56 15.20 -0.78
N LEU A 71 0.51 14.40 -0.91
CA LEU A 71 -0.15 14.17 -2.19
C LEU A 71 -0.76 15.46 -2.74
N GLU A 72 -1.41 16.27 -1.90
CA GLU A 72 -1.99 17.57 -2.29
C GLU A 72 -0.95 18.54 -2.89
N GLN A 73 0.32 18.46 -2.47
CA GLN A 73 1.39 19.26 -3.06
C GLN A 73 1.86 18.73 -4.43
N CYS A 74 1.65 17.44 -4.70
CA CYS A 74 2.11 16.78 -5.93
C CYS A 74 1.02 16.70 -7.01
N VAL A 75 -0.26 16.72 -6.63
CA VAL A 75 -1.36 16.60 -7.58
C VAL A 75 -1.97 17.97 -7.90
N THR A 76 -2.29 18.19 -9.17
CA THR A 76 -2.95 19.42 -9.63
C THR A 76 -4.46 19.41 -9.43
N ARG A 77 -5.03 18.25 -9.09
CA ARG A 77 -6.46 18.04 -8.87
C ARG A 77 -6.69 17.72 -7.40
N PRO A 78 -7.81 18.16 -6.81
CA PRO A 78 -8.08 17.85 -5.41
C PRO A 78 -8.32 16.34 -5.24
N LEU A 79 -7.92 15.80 -4.08
CA LEU A 79 -7.88 14.35 -3.85
C LEU A 79 -9.27 13.68 -3.92
N ASP A 80 -10.33 14.42 -3.61
CA ASP A 80 -11.73 13.96 -3.70
C ASP A 80 -12.18 13.67 -5.14
N LYS A 81 -11.52 14.27 -6.15
CA LYS A 81 -11.78 14.02 -7.57
C LYS A 81 -10.96 12.87 -8.15
N ILE A 82 -10.03 12.32 -7.38
CA ILE A 82 -9.25 11.15 -7.78
C ILE A 82 -10.06 9.90 -7.46
N GLU A 83 -10.04 8.91 -8.35
CA GLU A 83 -10.69 7.63 -8.11
C GLU A 83 -10.14 6.99 -6.83
N LYS A 84 -11.04 6.49 -5.98
CA LYS A 84 -10.72 5.98 -4.63
C LYS A 84 -9.68 4.84 -4.65
N GLU A 85 -9.74 3.98 -5.67
CA GLU A 85 -8.77 2.91 -5.87
C GLU A 85 -7.38 3.47 -6.18
N ILE A 86 -7.30 4.44 -7.10
CA ILE A 86 -6.05 5.13 -7.46
C ILE A 86 -5.47 5.88 -6.25
N LEU A 87 -6.31 6.61 -5.51
CA LEU A 87 -5.88 7.37 -4.33
C LEU A 87 -5.29 6.44 -3.25
N SER A 88 -5.86 5.25 -3.07
CA SER A 88 -5.35 4.26 -2.13
C SER A 88 -3.97 3.75 -2.56
N VAL A 89 -3.77 3.49 -3.86
CA VAL A 89 -2.46 3.12 -4.42
C VAL A 89 -1.44 4.24 -4.27
N LEU A 90 -1.84 5.49 -4.49
CA LEU A 90 -0.96 6.66 -4.33
C LEU A 90 -0.51 6.81 -2.87
N ARG A 91 -1.42 6.72 -1.90
CA ARG A 91 -1.09 6.78 -0.47
C ARG A 91 -0.10 5.70 -0.07
N ILE A 92 -0.32 4.46 -0.51
CA ILE A 92 0.60 3.34 -0.24
C ILE A 92 1.96 3.61 -0.88
N SER A 93 1.99 4.13 -2.10
CA SER A 93 3.24 4.41 -2.82
C SER A 93 4.06 5.49 -2.12
N VAL A 94 3.42 6.58 -1.68
CA VAL A 94 4.06 7.64 -0.89
C VAL A 94 4.54 7.09 0.45
N TYR A 95 3.75 6.25 1.13
CA TYR A 95 4.18 5.60 2.37
C TYR A 95 5.44 4.76 2.15
N GLN A 96 5.47 3.97 1.08
CA GLN A 96 6.65 3.18 0.74
C GLN A 96 7.88 4.05 0.50
N LEU A 97 7.74 5.16 -0.22
CA LEU A 97 8.85 6.07 -0.51
C LEU A 97 9.37 6.80 0.74
N LEU A 98 8.48 7.21 1.64
CA LEU A 98 8.86 8.00 2.81
C LEU A 98 9.36 7.13 3.98
N TYR A 99 8.76 5.94 4.18
CA TYR A 99 8.96 5.15 5.41
C TYR A 99 9.57 3.78 5.17
N MET A 100 9.42 3.18 3.98
CA MET A 100 9.93 1.83 3.70
C MET A 100 11.16 1.81 2.79
N ALA A 101 11.41 2.88 2.03
CA ALA A 101 12.66 3.05 1.31
C ALA A 101 13.76 3.24 2.35
N ARG A 102 14.38 2.12 2.76
CA ARG A 102 15.72 2.15 3.37
C ARG A 102 16.59 2.87 2.36
N ILE A 103 16.84 4.16 2.57
CA ILE A 103 18.03 4.82 2.03
C ILE A 103 19.17 4.08 2.74
N PRO A 104 19.92 3.19 2.07
CA PRO A 104 21.18 2.77 2.65
C PRO A 104 21.98 4.06 2.71
N ASN A 105 22.35 4.53 3.92
CA ASN A 105 23.25 5.66 4.05
C ASN A 105 24.55 5.29 3.29
N PRO A 106 24.82 5.83 2.10
CA PRO A 106 26.00 5.45 1.34
C PRO A 106 27.10 6.44 1.69
N LEU A 107 27.41 6.58 2.97
CA LEU A 107 28.59 7.32 3.41
C LEU A 107 29.17 6.59 4.63
N PRO A 108 30.14 5.67 4.45
CA PRO A 108 31.01 5.31 5.55
C PRO A 108 31.69 6.61 6.00
N ALA A 109 31.51 6.94 7.28
CA ALA A 109 32.13 8.09 7.89
C ALA A 109 33.62 8.16 7.50
N MET A 110 34.01 9.22 6.81
CA MET A 110 35.41 9.61 6.70
C MET A 110 35.91 9.85 8.13
N LYS A 111 36.59 8.85 8.68
CA LYS A 111 37.43 9.03 9.86
C LYS A 111 38.57 9.97 9.44
N ARG A 112 38.61 11.15 10.06
CA ARG A 112 39.82 11.96 10.16
C ARG A 112 40.82 11.26 11.07
#